data_AF-A0A7S2MCS6-F1
#
_entry.id   AF-A0A7S2MCS6-F1
#
_cell.length_a   1.000
_cell.length_b   1.000
_cell.length_c   1.000
_cell.angle_alpha   90.00
_cell.angle_beta   90.00
_cell.angle_gamma   90.00
#
_symmetry.space_group_name_H-M   'P 1'
#
loop_
_entity.id
_entity.type
_entity.pdbx_description
1 polymer ?
#
loop_
_entity_poly.entity_id
_entity_poly.type
_entity_poly.pdbx_seq_one_letter_code
_entity_poly.pdbx_strand_id
1 'polypeptide(L)'
;IIWQEWQHDGLDKFNKMDEAEQSKIFGRDKKKGCFLPAEKSKGNPLSGGLNKTYPNSHIVRTHIRMTNIHAETADVDPLIQNNPGASTAPLQITRQGSPFYDEEKGIKGLGFLAYAKDTLRYDQILDRMIGKNVTWPKKGDTSVDSLLNFSKPVRGGYFYVPNMLEIKAMIQEVSYDVAIIGGGVSGIFSALK
;
A
#
# COMPACT_ATOMS: atom_id res chain seq x y z
N ILE A 1 -1.47 9.56 -3.02
CA ILE A 1 -1.80 8.31 -3.77
C ILE A 1 -0.50 7.64 -4.17
N ILE A 2 -0.47 6.31 -4.15
CA ILE A 2 0.48 5.52 -4.93
C ILE A 2 -0.27 4.81 -6.06
N TRP A 3 0.28 4.82 -7.27
CA TRP A 3 -0.14 3.97 -8.38
C TRP A 3 1.00 3.04 -8.75
N GLN A 4 0.70 1.77 -9.02
CA GLN A 4 1.66 0.77 -9.45
C GLN A 4 1.04 -0.19 -10.46
N GLU A 5 1.82 -0.56 -11.47
CA GLU A 5 1.54 -1.69 -12.35
C GLU A 5 2.31 -2.91 -11.84
N TRP A 6 1.58 -3.96 -11.49
CA TRP A 6 2.13 -5.25 -11.09
C TRP A 6 1.87 -6.28 -12.18
N GLN A 7 2.91 -6.96 -12.64
CA GLN A 7 2.79 -8.05 -13.62
C GLN A 7 2.92 -9.39 -12.93
N HIS A 8 2.07 -10.34 -13.32
CA HIS A 8 2.01 -11.70 -12.78
C HIS A 8 2.70 -12.67 -13.74
N ASP A 9 4.02 -12.79 -13.62
CA ASP A 9 4.86 -13.62 -14.51
C ASP A 9 5.02 -15.07 -14.03
N GLY A 10 4.70 -15.37 -12.76
CA GLY A 10 4.76 -16.72 -12.20
C GLY A 10 3.42 -17.46 -12.16
N LEU A 11 2.40 -17.00 -12.89
CA LEU A 11 1.03 -17.49 -12.74
C LEU A 11 0.87 -18.97 -13.06
N ASP A 12 1.58 -19.50 -14.06
CA ASP A 12 1.54 -20.93 -14.40
C ASP A 12 2.10 -21.81 -13.30
N LYS A 13 3.20 -21.37 -12.67
CA LYS A 13 3.77 -22.05 -11.50
C LYS A 13 2.80 -21.97 -10.33
N PHE A 14 2.22 -20.80 -10.08
CA PHE A 14 1.22 -20.56 -9.05
C PHE A 14 0.01 -21.49 -9.19
N ASN A 15 -0.54 -21.59 -10.40
CA ASN A 15 -1.72 -22.41 -10.67
C ASN A 15 -1.47 -23.93 -10.58
N LYS A 16 -0.21 -24.37 -10.69
CA LYS A 16 0.18 -25.79 -10.49
C LYS A 16 0.31 -26.18 -9.02
N MET A 17 0.40 -25.23 -8.10
CA MET A 17 0.41 -25.53 -6.67
C MET A 17 -0.97 -25.95 -6.19
N ASP A 18 -1.00 -26.76 -5.13
CA ASP A 18 -2.25 -27.01 -4.43
C ASP A 18 -2.80 -25.73 -3.79
N GLU A 19 -4.12 -25.71 -3.53
CA GLU A 19 -4.79 -24.54 -2.99
C GLU A 19 -4.32 -24.15 -1.58
N ALA A 20 -3.78 -25.10 -0.81
CA ALA A 20 -3.28 -24.82 0.53
C ALA A 20 -1.98 -24.01 0.44
N GLU A 21 -1.04 -24.40 -0.41
CA GLU A 21 0.18 -23.64 -0.69
C GLU A 21 -0.13 -22.25 -1.27
N GLN A 22 -1.08 -22.16 -2.21
CA GLN A 22 -1.56 -20.88 -2.72
C GLN A 22 -2.09 -19.96 -1.60
N SER A 23 -2.84 -20.52 -0.66
CA SER A 23 -3.42 -19.78 0.47
C SER A 23 -2.34 -19.27 1.45
N LYS A 24 -1.25 -20.03 1.64
CA LYS A 24 -0.10 -19.62 2.47
C LYS A 24 0.62 -18.39 1.92
N ILE A 25 0.71 -18.25 0.60
CA ILE A 25 1.32 -17.08 -0.05
C ILE A 25 0.60 -15.80 0.35
N PHE A 26 -0.74 -15.80 0.39
CA PHE A 26 -1.52 -14.63 0.74
C PHE A 26 -1.81 -14.49 2.25
N GLY A 27 -1.73 -15.60 3.00
CA GLY A 27 -2.15 -15.67 4.41
C GLY A 27 -3.67 -15.76 4.59
N ARG A 28 -4.39 -16.15 3.52
CA ARG A 28 -5.84 -16.30 3.48
C ARG A 28 -6.23 -17.53 2.70
N ASP A 29 -7.30 -18.18 3.14
CA ASP A 29 -7.95 -19.25 2.40
C ASP A 29 -8.53 -18.71 1.08
N LYS A 30 -8.17 -19.34 -0.05
CA LYS A 30 -8.59 -18.91 -1.40
C LYS A 30 -10.11 -18.95 -1.61
N LYS A 31 -10.81 -19.93 -1.03
CA LYS A 31 -12.25 -20.15 -1.25
C LYS A 31 -13.11 -19.35 -0.27
N LYS A 32 -12.70 -19.33 1.00
CA LYS A 32 -13.44 -18.70 2.10
C LYS A 32 -13.06 -17.24 2.33
N GLY A 33 -11.89 -16.82 1.84
CA GLY A 33 -11.34 -15.48 2.06
C GLY A 33 -10.94 -15.18 3.51
N CYS A 34 -11.07 -16.16 4.42
CA CYS A 34 -10.72 -16.01 5.82
C CYS A 34 -9.21 -16.10 6.05
N PHE A 35 -8.74 -15.57 7.17
CA PHE A 35 -7.33 -15.62 7.56
C PHE A 35 -6.91 -17.04 7.95
N LEU A 36 -5.63 -17.37 7.71
CA LEU A 36 -5.04 -18.62 8.19
C LEU A 36 -4.45 -18.49 9.60
N PRO A 37 -4.37 -19.60 10.37
CA PRO A 37 -5.18 -20.81 10.24
C PRO A 37 -6.63 -20.56 10.67
N ALA A 38 -7.64 -21.09 9.97
CA ALA A 38 -9.05 -20.72 10.15
C ALA A 38 -9.69 -20.93 11.56
N GLU A 39 -8.98 -21.52 12.53
CA GLU A 39 -9.41 -21.59 13.93
C GLU A 39 -9.54 -20.19 14.53
N LYS A 40 -10.72 -19.85 15.06
CA LYS A 40 -11.08 -18.50 15.55
C LYS A 40 -10.11 -17.90 16.59
N SER A 41 -9.35 -18.72 17.33
CA SER A 41 -8.35 -18.27 18.30
C SER A 41 -6.93 -18.13 17.71
N LYS A 42 -6.59 -18.86 16.64
CA LYS A 42 -5.23 -18.91 16.05
C LYS A 42 -5.10 -18.17 14.71
N GLY A 43 -6.18 -18.05 13.93
CA GLY A 43 -6.25 -17.28 12.69
C GLY A 43 -6.78 -15.88 12.85
N ASN A 44 -7.05 -15.44 14.07
CA ASN A 44 -7.28 -14.03 14.30
C ASN A 44 -5.98 -13.30 13.90
N PRO A 45 -5.98 -12.44 12.86
CA PRO A 45 -4.79 -11.68 12.49
C PRO A 45 -4.32 -10.78 13.65
N LEU A 46 -5.21 -10.55 14.62
CA LEU A 46 -4.94 -9.79 15.83
C LEU A 46 -4.31 -10.62 16.97
N SER A 47 -4.25 -11.96 16.89
CA SER A 47 -3.62 -12.81 17.91
C SER A 47 -2.15 -13.13 17.62
N GLY A 48 -1.61 -12.63 16.50
CA GLY A 48 -0.22 -12.86 16.09
C GLY A 48 0.10 -14.30 15.61
N GLY A 49 -0.87 -15.22 15.63
CA GLY A 49 -0.69 -16.60 15.19
C GLY A 49 -0.31 -16.71 13.71
N LEU A 50 -1.03 -15.99 12.84
CA LEU A 50 -0.74 -15.92 11.40
C LEU A 50 0.70 -15.50 11.14
N ASN A 51 1.20 -14.54 11.89
CA ASN A 51 2.53 -13.98 11.71
C ASN A 51 3.65 -14.96 12.10
N LYS A 52 3.40 -15.81 13.11
CA LYS A 52 4.36 -16.84 13.54
C LYS A 52 4.38 -18.01 12.55
N THR A 53 3.21 -18.41 12.05
CA THR A 53 3.08 -19.56 11.17
C THR A 53 3.43 -19.24 9.72
N TYR A 54 3.09 -18.03 9.25
CA TYR A 54 3.26 -17.60 7.86
C TYR A 54 3.90 -16.21 7.78
N PRO A 55 5.15 -16.04 8.27
CA PRO A 55 5.82 -14.73 8.37
C PRO A 55 6.00 -14.04 7.03
N ASN A 56 6.07 -14.82 5.93
CA ASN A 56 6.33 -14.33 4.58
C ASN A 56 5.05 -14.11 3.77
N SER A 57 3.88 -14.36 4.36
CA SER A 57 2.62 -14.20 3.66
C SER A 57 2.30 -12.74 3.38
N HIS A 58 1.70 -12.47 2.23
CA HIS A 58 1.46 -11.12 1.74
C HIS A 58 0.74 -10.22 2.75
N ILE A 59 -0.28 -10.75 3.43
CA ILE A 59 -1.02 -9.97 4.42
C ILE A 59 -0.19 -9.64 5.67
N VAL A 60 0.73 -10.51 6.07
CA VAL A 60 1.62 -10.25 7.21
C VAL A 60 2.65 -9.19 6.85
N ARG A 61 3.16 -9.20 5.62
CA ARG A 61 4.10 -8.19 5.14
C ARG A 61 3.43 -6.83 4.93
N THR A 62 2.18 -6.79 4.50
CA THR A 62 1.47 -5.54 4.15
C THR A 62 0.54 -4.97 5.23
N HIS A 63 0.12 -5.77 6.21
CA HIS A 63 -0.88 -5.35 7.19
C HIS A 63 -0.56 -5.84 8.60
N ILE A 64 -0.16 -4.93 9.49
CA ILE A 64 0.02 -5.23 10.92
C ILE A 64 -1.35 -5.13 11.59
N ARG A 65 -1.84 -6.22 12.17
CA ARG A 65 -3.01 -6.22 13.06
C ARG A 65 -2.57 -6.69 14.45
N MET A 66 -2.91 -5.90 15.46
CA MET A 66 -2.56 -6.02 16.90
C MET A 66 -1.15 -6.54 17.19
N THR A 67 -0.31 -5.60 17.59
CA THR A 67 0.71 -5.89 18.59
C THR A 67 0.73 -4.69 19.54
N ASN A 68 0.53 -4.94 20.84
CA ASN A 68 1.17 -4.08 21.83
C ASN A 68 2.65 -4.08 21.42
N ILE A 69 3.13 -2.94 20.94
CA ILE A 69 4.54 -2.76 20.67
C ILE A 69 5.18 -2.91 22.04
N HIS A 70 5.92 -3.99 22.27
CA HIS A 70 6.72 -4.13 23.47
C HIS A 70 7.65 -2.91 23.49
N ALA A 71 7.37 -1.98 24.41
CA ALA A 71 8.05 -0.70 24.56
C ALA A 71 9.57 -0.83 24.77
N GLU A 72 10.05 -2.07 24.94
CA GLU A 72 11.37 -2.44 25.42
C GLU A 72 12.34 -2.77 24.28
N THR A 73 11.86 -2.95 23.04
CA THR A 73 12.72 -3.43 21.93
C THR A 73 12.59 -2.68 20.60
N ALA A 74 11.71 -1.69 20.50
CA ALA A 74 11.52 -0.96 19.26
C ALA A 74 12.41 0.29 19.24
N ASP A 75 13.22 0.41 18.19
CA ASP A 75 13.42 1.71 17.53
C ASP A 75 12.01 2.15 17.11
N VAL A 76 11.33 2.84 18.04
CA VAL A 76 9.89 3.11 17.95
C VAL A 76 9.70 4.10 16.81
N ASP A 77 8.88 3.72 15.82
CA ASP A 77 8.36 4.65 14.84
C ASP A 77 7.75 5.85 15.60
N PRO A 78 8.27 7.09 15.39
CA PRO A 78 7.84 8.28 16.12
C PRO A 78 6.32 8.54 16.04
N LEU A 79 5.64 7.99 15.04
CA LEU A 79 4.20 8.15 14.85
C LEU A 79 3.35 7.23 15.74
N ILE A 80 3.95 6.25 16.44
CA ILE A 80 3.22 5.28 17.26
C ILE A 80 3.23 5.62 18.77
N GLN A 81 4.12 6.51 19.22
CA GLN A 81 4.29 6.83 20.64
C GLN A 81 3.05 7.47 21.32
N ASN A 82 2.09 8.01 20.57
CA ASN A 82 1.07 8.93 21.12
C ASN A 82 -0.34 8.34 21.33
N ASN A 83 -0.58 7.03 21.32
CA ASN A 83 -1.94 6.50 21.59
C ASN A 83 -1.98 5.06 22.16
N PRO A 84 -2.03 4.88 23.50
CA PRO A 84 -1.92 3.55 24.15
C PRO A 84 -3.25 2.77 24.23
N GLY A 85 -4.18 2.96 23.29
CA GLY A 85 -5.48 2.28 23.29
C GLY A 85 -6.24 2.27 21.96
N ALA A 86 -5.69 2.88 20.90
CA ALA A 86 -6.24 2.71 19.57
C ALA A 86 -5.75 1.38 18.98
N SER A 87 -6.54 0.77 18.09
CA SER A 87 -5.95 -0.07 17.04
C SER A 87 -5.03 0.82 16.19
N THR A 88 -3.81 1.01 16.65
CA THR A 88 -2.73 1.83 16.07
C THR A 88 -2.15 1.16 14.82
N ALA A 89 -2.99 0.74 13.87
CA ALA A 89 -2.52 0.16 12.61
C ALA A 89 -1.79 1.27 11.81
N PRO A 90 -0.45 1.41 11.88
CA PRO A 90 0.25 2.60 11.42
C PRO A 90 0.17 2.70 9.88
N LEU A 91 -0.08 1.56 9.24
CA LEU A 91 0.00 1.30 7.80
C LEU A 91 -1.38 1.17 7.15
N GLN A 92 -2.39 1.89 7.64
CA GLN A 92 -3.69 1.88 6.97
C GLN A 92 -3.62 2.63 5.64
N ILE A 93 -3.91 1.88 4.57
CA ILE A 93 -4.09 2.38 3.22
C ILE A 93 -5.45 1.94 2.70
N THR A 94 -6.12 2.79 1.95
CA THR A 94 -7.31 2.41 1.18
C THR A 94 -6.86 1.94 -0.19
N ARG A 95 -7.21 0.71 -0.58
CA ARG A 95 -6.75 0.09 -1.83
C ARG A 95 -7.87 0.04 -2.84
N GLN A 96 -7.57 0.38 -4.08
CA GLN A 96 -8.41 0.27 -5.26
C GLN A 96 -7.56 -0.42 -6.33
N GLY A 97 -7.63 -1.75 -6.39
CA GLY A 97 -6.89 -2.54 -7.37
C GLY A 97 -7.83 -3.10 -8.42
N SER A 98 -7.43 -3.06 -9.69
CA SER A 98 -8.15 -3.73 -10.77
C SER A 98 -7.22 -4.70 -11.50
N PRO A 99 -7.62 -5.96 -11.73
CA PRO A 99 -6.86 -6.83 -12.60
C PRO A 99 -6.84 -6.25 -14.03
N PHE A 100 -5.79 -6.56 -14.78
CA PHE A 100 -5.71 -6.25 -16.20
C PHE A 100 -5.12 -7.40 -17.00
N TYR A 101 -5.41 -7.38 -18.30
CA TYR A 101 -4.81 -8.24 -19.30
C TYR A 101 -4.49 -7.41 -20.55
N ASP A 102 -3.24 -7.43 -20.98
CA ASP A 102 -2.80 -6.89 -22.26
C ASP A 102 -2.70 -8.06 -23.24
N GLU A 103 -3.66 -8.16 -24.17
CA GLU A 103 -3.77 -9.27 -25.11
C GLU A 103 -2.61 -9.30 -26.11
N GLU A 104 -2.18 -8.13 -26.61
CA GLU A 104 -1.11 -8.02 -27.59
C GLU A 104 0.23 -8.49 -27.02
N LYS A 105 0.50 -8.17 -25.75
CA LYS A 105 1.73 -8.56 -25.06
C LYS A 105 1.60 -9.87 -24.27
N GLY A 106 0.39 -10.41 -24.14
CA GLY A 106 0.09 -11.57 -23.28
C GLY A 106 0.35 -11.32 -21.78
N ILE A 107 0.38 -10.06 -21.33
CA ILE A 107 0.73 -9.69 -19.95
C ILE A 107 -0.53 -9.71 -19.09
N LYS A 108 -0.46 -10.40 -17.96
CA LYS A 108 -1.51 -10.45 -16.92
C LYS A 108 -1.01 -9.73 -15.68
N GLY A 109 -1.87 -9.00 -14.99
CA GLY A 109 -1.41 -8.22 -13.85
C GLY A 109 -2.50 -7.55 -13.02
N LEU A 110 -2.05 -6.65 -12.17
CA LEU A 110 -2.87 -5.81 -11.28
C LEU A 110 -2.44 -4.34 -11.43
N GLY A 111 -3.38 -3.50 -11.83
CA GLY A 111 -3.28 -2.05 -11.68
C GLY A 111 -3.63 -1.70 -10.24
N PHE A 112 -2.64 -1.37 -9.45
CA PHE A 112 -2.78 -1.08 -8.03
C PHE A 112 -2.83 0.42 -7.80
N LEU A 113 -3.92 0.90 -7.20
CA LEU A 113 -4.05 2.26 -6.71
C LEU A 113 -4.29 2.22 -5.21
N ALA A 114 -3.62 3.08 -4.45
CA ALA A 114 -3.92 3.22 -3.04
C ALA A 114 -3.85 4.67 -2.56
N TYR A 115 -4.60 4.94 -1.48
CA TYR A 115 -4.77 6.23 -0.85
C TYR A 115 -4.30 6.14 0.60
N ALA A 116 -3.58 7.16 1.05
CA ALA A 116 -3.05 7.30 2.38
C ALA A 116 -2.83 8.80 2.64
N LYS A 117 -2.83 9.19 3.91
CA LYS A 117 -2.52 10.57 4.31
C LYS A 117 -1.04 10.93 4.07
N ASP A 118 -0.15 9.95 4.02
CA ASP A 118 1.31 10.13 3.95
C ASP A 118 1.93 9.03 3.09
N THR A 119 2.94 9.37 2.28
CA THR A 119 3.70 8.43 1.45
C THR A 119 4.55 7.47 2.28
N LEU A 120 4.98 7.87 3.47
CA LEU A 120 5.77 7.02 4.38
C LEU A 120 5.08 5.68 4.65
N ARG A 121 3.74 5.65 4.68
CA ARG A 121 2.98 4.40 4.86
C ARG A 121 3.22 3.41 3.73
N TYR A 122 3.33 3.89 2.50
CA TYR A 122 3.62 3.03 1.36
C TYR A 122 5.05 2.53 1.42
N ASP A 123 6.02 3.41 1.69
CA ASP A 123 7.43 3.06 1.79
C ASP A 123 7.65 1.98 2.85
N GLN A 124 7.05 2.14 4.03
CA GLN A 124 7.10 1.13 5.10
C GLN A 124 6.48 -0.21 4.69
N ILE A 125 5.35 -0.21 3.96
CA ILE A 125 4.75 -1.44 3.43
C ILE A 125 5.68 -2.10 2.40
N LEU A 126 6.22 -1.32 1.47
CA LEU A 126 7.06 -1.82 0.39
C LEU A 126 8.40 -2.35 0.91
N ASP A 127 9.04 -1.65 1.84
CA ASP A 127 10.28 -2.10 2.49
C ASP A 127 10.08 -3.43 3.22
N ARG A 128 8.92 -3.60 3.89
CA ARG A 128 8.56 -4.88 4.49
C ARG A 128 8.40 -5.98 3.45
N MET A 129 7.79 -5.70 2.30
CA MET A 129 7.64 -6.72 1.25
C MET A 129 8.98 -7.23 0.74
N ILE A 130 10.01 -6.39 0.70
CA ILE A 130 11.35 -6.76 0.21
C ILE A 130 12.34 -7.13 1.32
N GLY A 131 11.89 -7.23 2.58
CA GLY A 131 12.73 -7.64 3.70
C GLY A 131 13.75 -6.57 4.16
N LYS A 132 13.49 -5.28 3.91
CA LYS A 132 14.35 -4.18 4.37
C LYS A 132 13.95 -3.67 5.75
N ASN A 133 14.94 -3.52 6.63
CA ASN A 133 14.83 -2.80 7.92
C ASN A 133 13.63 -3.21 8.78
N VAL A 134 13.23 -4.47 8.69
CA VAL A 134 12.00 -4.91 9.33
C VAL A 134 12.28 -5.22 10.80
N THR A 135 11.66 -4.45 11.68
CA THR A 135 11.69 -4.64 13.14
C THR A 135 10.78 -5.80 13.59
N TRP A 136 10.00 -6.39 12.67
CA TRP A 136 8.91 -7.32 12.98
C TRP A 136 8.65 -8.37 11.88
N PRO A 137 8.49 -9.68 12.18
CA PRO A 137 8.35 -10.30 13.50
C PRO A 137 9.63 -10.36 14.33
N LYS A 138 10.79 -10.09 13.73
CA LYS A 138 12.09 -10.10 14.40
C LYS A 138 12.95 -8.95 13.88
N LYS A 139 13.66 -8.23 14.75
CA LYS A 139 14.67 -7.25 14.34
C LYS A 139 15.73 -7.94 13.50
N GLY A 140 15.99 -7.42 12.30
CA GLY A 140 16.90 -8.03 11.33
C GLY A 140 16.27 -9.13 10.47
N ASP A 141 14.94 -9.26 10.45
CA ASP A 141 14.25 -10.13 9.50
C ASP A 141 14.41 -9.62 8.07
N THR A 142 15.11 -10.40 7.24
CA THR A 142 15.33 -10.13 5.81
C THR A 142 14.39 -10.92 4.92
N SER A 143 13.38 -11.58 5.48
CA SER A 143 12.45 -12.40 4.71
C SER A 143 11.66 -11.55 3.72
N VAL A 144 11.47 -12.11 2.52
CA VAL A 144 10.77 -11.45 1.42
C VAL A 144 9.32 -11.95 1.36
N ASP A 145 8.40 -11.08 0.94
CA ASP A 145 7.01 -11.44 0.67
C ASP A 145 6.93 -12.55 -0.40
N SER A 146 6.27 -13.64 -0.05
CA SER A 146 6.11 -14.80 -0.93
C SER A 146 5.40 -14.46 -2.25
N LEU A 147 4.58 -13.40 -2.29
CA LEU A 147 3.92 -12.91 -3.50
C LEU A 147 4.94 -12.51 -4.58
N LEU A 148 6.13 -12.03 -4.18
CA LEU A 148 7.16 -11.57 -5.11
C LEU A 148 7.78 -12.69 -5.94
N ASN A 149 7.52 -13.96 -5.60
CA ASN A 149 7.88 -15.10 -6.45
C ASN A 149 6.99 -15.27 -7.68
N PHE A 150 5.85 -14.56 -7.73
CA PHE A 150 4.84 -14.72 -8.79
C PHE A 150 4.40 -13.40 -9.42
N SER A 151 4.80 -12.28 -8.82
CA SER A 151 4.37 -10.95 -9.22
C SER A 151 5.49 -9.95 -8.98
N LYS A 152 5.67 -9.02 -9.91
CA LYS A 152 6.68 -7.96 -9.80
C LYS A 152 6.09 -6.59 -10.12
N PRO A 153 6.51 -5.53 -9.42
CA PRO A 153 6.17 -4.17 -9.81
C PRO A 153 7.00 -3.80 -11.05
N VAL A 154 6.36 -3.24 -12.08
CA VAL A 154 7.03 -2.85 -13.33
C VAL A 154 7.05 -1.34 -13.51
N ARG A 155 5.98 -0.66 -13.07
CA ARG A 155 5.84 0.79 -13.14
C ARG A 155 5.13 1.30 -11.90
N GLY A 156 5.35 2.56 -11.56
CA GLY A 156 4.62 3.20 -10.48
C GLY A 156 5.10 4.62 -10.18
N GLY A 157 4.35 5.29 -9.30
CA GLY A 157 4.68 6.65 -8.87
C GLY A 157 3.75 7.14 -7.76
N TYR A 158 4.16 8.25 -7.13
CA TYR A 158 3.37 8.97 -6.15
C TYR A 158 2.64 10.13 -6.81
N PHE A 159 1.37 10.28 -6.44
CA PHE A 159 0.50 11.35 -6.93
C PHE A 159 -0.15 12.07 -5.77
N TYR A 160 -0.18 13.39 -5.86
CA TYR A 160 -0.96 14.24 -4.96
C TYR A 160 -2.37 14.42 -5.52
N VAL A 161 -3.38 14.38 -4.64
CA VAL A 161 -4.76 14.68 -5.01
C VAL A 161 -5.12 16.00 -4.33
N PRO A 162 -5.16 17.10 -5.08
CA PRO A 162 -5.57 18.38 -4.53
C PRO A 162 -7.04 18.33 -4.11
N ASN A 163 -7.36 19.12 -3.08
CA ASN A 163 -8.73 19.37 -2.71
C ASN A 163 -9.39 20.35 -3.71
N MET A 164 -10.71 20.47 -3.65
CA MET A 164 -11.46 21.30 -4.60
C MET A 164 -11.11 22.79 -4.54
N LEU A 165 -10.67 23.30 -3.39
CA LEU A 165 -10.25 24.70 -3.25
C LEU A 165 -8.90 24.93 -3.97
N GLU A 166 -7.95 24.02 -3.80
CA GLU A 166 -6.65 24.07 -4.49
C GLU A 166 -6.83 23.99 -6.01
N ILE A 167 -7.70 23.08 -6.48
CA ILE A 167 -8.03 22.98 -7.91
C ILE A 167 -8.63 24.30 -8.42
N LYS A 168 -9.58 24.89 -7.68
CA LYS A 168 -10.20 26.17 -8.05
C LYS A 168 -9.18 27.31 -8.10
N ALA A 169 -8.28 27.38 -7.12
CA ALA A 169 -7.21 28.38 -7.09
C ALA A 169 -6.27 28.24 -8.30
N MET A 170 -5.83 27.02 -8.62
CA MET A 170 -4.99 26.75 -9.79
C MET A 170 -5.66 27.14 -11.11
N ILE A 171 -6.96 26.84 -11.27
CA ILE A 171 -7.72 27.20 -12.49
C ILE A 171 -7.85 28.73 -12.61
N GLN A 172 -8.05 29.43 -11.49
CA GLN A 172 -8.14 30.89 -11.47
C GLN A 172 -6.79 31.53 -11.83
N GLU A 173 -5.67 31.07 -11.27
CA GLU A 173 -4.32 31.58 -11.60
C GLU A 173 -4.00 31.41 -13.10
N VAL A 174 -4.29 30.25 -13.70
CA VAL A 174 -4.11 30.02 -15.15
C VAL A 174 -4.95 31.00 -15.98
N SER A 175 -6.12 31.39 -15.49
CA SER A 175 -6.98 32.35 -16.19
C SER A 175 -6.41 33.78 -16.16
N TYR A 176 -5.69 34.15 -15.09
CA TYR A 176 -5.00 35.45 -15.00
C TYR A 176 -3.73 35.49 -15.84
N ASP A 177 -2.95 34.40 -15.89
CA ASP A 177 -1.71 34.36 -16.70
C ASP A 177 -2.01 34.38 -18.21
N VAL A 178 -3.07 33.73 -18.67
CA VAL A 178 -3.52 33.83 -20.07
C VAL A 178 -3.97 35.25 -20.42
N ALA A 179 -4.58 35.98 -19.47
CA ALA A 179 -4.94 37.38 -19.68
C ALA A 179 -3.71 38.30 -19.78
N ILE A 180 -2.60 37.98 -19.09
CA ILE A 180 -1.34 38.75 -19.19
C ILE A 180 -0.59 38.45 -20.50
N ILE A 181 -0.63 37.21 -21.00
CA ILE A 181 0.12 36.82 -22.22
C ILE A 181 -0.69 37.14 -23.50
N GLY A 182 -2.02 37.13 -23.44
CA GLY A 182 -2.90 37.49 -24.57
C GLY A 182 -3.32 38.96 -24.61
N GLY A 183 -3.02 39.74 -23.58
CA GLY A 183 -3.44 41.13 -23.43
C GLY A 183 -2.30 42.10 -23.70
N GLY A 184 -2.30 42.71 -24.88
CA GLY A 184 -1.57 43.96 -25.09
C GLY A 184 -1.93 44.98 -24.00
N VAL A 185 -0.92 45.72 -23.56
CA VAL A 185 -0.98 46.77 -22.55
C VAL A 185 -2.20 47.68 -22.76
N SER A 186 -3.21 47.57 -21.91
CA SER A 186 -4.23 48.61 -21.74
C SER A 186 -4.97 48.45 -20.41
N GLY A 187 -4.74 49.38 -19.49
CA GLY A 187 -5.75 49.78 -18.51
C GLY A 187 -5.58 49.30 -17.07
N ILE A 188 -4.68 49.96 -16.35
CA ILE A 188 -4.92 50.67 -15.06
C ILE A 188 -6.02 50.10 -14.14
N PHE A 189 -5.56 49.65 -12.96
CA PHE A 189 -6.22 49.63 -11.64
C PHE A 189 -7.66 50.20 -11.51
N SER A 190 -8.57 49.37 -11.01
CA SER A 190 -9.76 49.74 -10.20
C SER A 190 -10.47 48.45 -9.77
N ALA A 191 -10.87 48.17 -8.54
CA ALA A 191 -10.77 48.86 -7.27
C ALA A 191 -11.09 47.83 -6.16
N LEU A 192 -10.52 48.06 -4.98
CA LEU A 192 -11.08 47.63 -3.70
C LEU A 192 -12.54 48.11 -3.57
N LYS A 193 -13.45 47.20 -3.26
CA LYS A 193 -14.59 47.41 -2.35
C LYS A 193 -15.07 46.09 -1.78
#